data_AF-D1YVX9-F1
#
_entry.id   AF-D1YVX9-F1
#
_cell.length_a   1.000
_cell.length_b   1.000
_cell.length_c   1.000
_cell.angle_alpha   90.00
_cell.angle_beta   90.00
_cell.angle_gamma   90.00
#
_symmetry.space_group_name_H-M   'P 1'
#
loop_
_entity.id
_entity.type
_entity.pdbx_description
1 polymer ?
#
loop_
_entity_poly.entity_id
_entity_poly.type
_entity_poly.pdbx_seq_one_letter_code
_entity_poly.pdbx_strand_id
1 'polypeptide(L)' 'MFRSVKCPKCGEMISEARARVRDGGFIFIPCSGEYDR' A
#
# COMPACT_ATOMS: atom_id res chain seq x y z
N MET A 1 -7.89 -0.58 16.44
CA MET A 1 -8.49 -1.03 15.17
C MET A 1 -7.48 -0.80 14.07
N PHE A 2 -6.96 -1.84 13.40
CA PHE A 2 -6.10 -1.67 12.23
C PHE A 2 -7.00 -1.51 11.01
N ARG A 3 -6.85 -0.42 10.25
CA ARG A 3 -7.55 -0.25 8.98
C ARG A 3 -6.81 -1.04 7.90
N SER A 4 -7.54 -1.87 7.18
CA SER A 4 -7.00 -2.60 6.03
C SER A 4 -7.45 -1.92 4.74
N VAL A 5 -6.52 -1.71 3.83
CA VAL A 5 -6.70 -1.04 2.54
C VAL A 5 -6.28 -1.97 1.42
N LYS A 6 -6.99 -1.90 0.29
CA LYS A 6 -6.72 -2.71 -0.90
C LYS A 6 -5.69 -2.04 -1.80
N CYS A 7 -4.66 -2.77 -2.21
CA CYS A 7 -3.73 -2.26 -3.22
C CYS A 7 -4.45 -2.13 -4.57
N PRO A 8 -4.41 -0.96 -5.23
CA PRO A 8 -4.89 -0.86 -6.61
C PRO A 8 -3.97 -1.59 -7.60
N LYS A 9 -2.71 -1.86 -7.23
CA LYS A 9 -1.73 -2.48 -8.13
C LYS A 9 -1.78 -4.01 -8.14
N CYS A 10 -1.79 -4.65 -6.97
CA CYS A 10 -1.82 -6.12 -6.85
C CYS A 10 -3.17 -6.68 -6.38
N GLY A 11 -4.08 -5.85 -5.88
CA GLY A 11 -5.40 -6.27 -5.41
C GLY A 11 -5.43 -6.90 -4.02
N GLU A 12 -4.28 -7.07 -3.35
CA GLU A 12 -4.20 -7.61 -2.00
C GLU A 12 -4.69 -6.61 -0.95
N MET A 13 -5.04 -7.10 0.25
CA MET A 13 -5.40 -6.30 1.41
C MET A 13 -4.20 -6.19 2.37
N ILE A 14 -3.80 -4.97 2.75
CA ILE A 14 -2.81 -4.74 3.81
C ILE A 14 -3.31 -3.80 4.87
N SER A 15 -2.65 -3.81 6.02
CA SER A 15 -2.76 -2.72 6.98
C SER A 15 -2.33 -1.39 6.37
N GLU A 16 -3.12 -0.34 6.60
CA GLU A 16 -2.84 1.05 6.23
C GLU A 16 -1.44 1.50 6.67
N ALA A 17 -0.99 1.03 7.84
CA ALA A 17 0.36 1.29 8.36
C ALA A 17 1.51 0.77 7.47
N ARG A 18 1.24 -0.17 6.56
CA ARG A 18 2.21 -0.72 5.58
C ARG A 18 1.93 -0.22 4.15
N ALA A 19 0.98 0.70 3.99
CA ALA A 19 0.64 1.31 2.72
C ALA A 19 1.32 2.67 2.57
N ARG A 20 1.69 3.02 1.35
CA ARG A 20 2.11 4.36 0.94
C ARG A 20 0.93 5.06 0.29
N VAL A 21 0.83 6.37 0.48
CA VAL A 21 -0.17 7.19 -0.23
C VAL A 21 0.47 7.72 -1.51
N ARG A 22 -0.07 7.36 -2.66
CA ARG A 22 0.30 7.92 -3.97
C ARG A 22 -0.96 8.25 -4.75
N ASP A 23 -1.00 9.44 -5.33
CA ASP A 23 -2.14 9.91 -6.13
C ASP A 23 -3.50 9.82 -5.40
N GLY A 24 -3.49 10.03 -4.08
CA GLY A 24 -4.68 9.91 -3.23
C GLY A 24 -5.13 8.48 -2.92
N GLY A 25 -4.40 7.45 -3.38
CA GLY A 25 -4.67 6.04 -3.11
C GLY A 25 -3.62 5.35 -2.25
N PHE A 26 -4.01 4.28 -1.56
CA PHE A 26 -3.10 3.45 -0.77
C PHE A 26 -2.47 2.35 -1.63
N ILE A 27 -1.16 2.43 -1.84
CA ILE A 27 -0.37 1.45 -2.58
C ILE A 27 0.59 0.72 -1.64
N PHE A 28 0.78 -0.59 -1.84
CA PHE A 28 1.70 -1.36 -0.99
C PHE A 28 3.13 -0.85 -1.17
N ILE A 29 3.94 -0.85 -0.11
CA ILE A 29 5.37 -0.51 -0.19
C ILE A 29 6.09 -1.26 -1.32
N PRO A 30 6.04 -2.62 -1.42
CA PRO A 30 6.68 -3.32 -2.53
C PRO A 30 6.08 -2.97 -3.90
N CYS A 31 4.78 -2.70 -3.97
CA CYS A 31 4.12 -2.27 -5.21
C CYS A 31 4.44 -0.82 -5.60
N SER A 32 4.79 0.02 -4.63
CA SER A 32 5.12 1.44 -4.81
C SER A 32 6.47 1.65 -5.48
N GLY A 33 7.27 0.58 -5.62
CA GLY A 33 8.61 0.65 -6.20
C GLY A 33 9.65 1.27 -5.27
N GLU A 34 9.25 1.67 -4.06
CA GLU A 34 10.17 2.08 -2.99
C GLU A 34 10.74 0.84 -2.29
N TYR A 35 11.52 0.09 -3.05
CA TYR A 35 12.47 -0.86 -2.50
C TYR A 35 13.83 -0.16 -2.53
N ASP A 36 14.05 0.75 -1.56
CA ASP A 36 15.39 1.20 -1.25
C ASP A 36 16.14 -0.01 -0.68
N ARG A 37 17.33 -0.27 -1.25
CA ARG A 37 18.06 -1.54 -1.14
C ARG A 37 18.60 -1.81 0.26
#